data_AF-A0A3S9ZJV5-F1
#
_entry.id   AF-A0A3S9ZJV5-F1
#
_cell.length_a   1.000
_cell.length_b   1.000
_cell.length_c   1.000
_cell.angle_alpha   90.00
_cell.angle_beta   90.00
_cell.angle_gamma   90.00
#
_symmetry.space_group_name_H-M   'P 1'
#
loop_
_entity.id
_entity.type
_entity.pdbx_description
1 polymer ?
#
loop_
_entity_poly.entity_id
_entity_poly.type
_entity_poly.pdbx_seq_one_letter_code
_entity_poly.pdbx_strand_id
1 'polypeptide(L)'
;MPARTALSLKALAALALPGVADLDETRAAGRTCVWGGELLVNETAVDLGVQLTDGRTWFPRSCETCVAQRAYLARTAHAPMCAACRSDVSVDCPLGAELRRLVAVHTPVRYCSRCCRRIAPGEEYGTEPRQSPSGAGGATVHAHTVCSRGRRR
;
A
#
# COMPACT_ATOMS: atom_id res chain seq x y z
N MET A 1 18.16 -12.49 3.92
CA MET A 1 16.90 -12.51 3.15
C MET A 1 15.77 -12.17 4.11
N PRO A 2 15.09 -11.02 3.99
CA PRO A 2 14.03 -10.69 4.95
C PRO A 2 12.90 -11.71 4.81
N ALA A 3 12.42 -12.21 5.95
CA ALA A 3 11.34 -13.17 6.01
C ALA A 3 10.11 -12.61 5.28
N ARG A 4 9.58 -13.38 4.31
CA ARG A 4 8.25 -13.14 3.72
C ARG A 4 7.29 -12.90 4.87
N THR A 5 6.67 -11.74 4.92
CA THR A 5 5.57 -11.51 5.87
C THR A 5 4.42 -12.36 5.37
N ALA A 6 4.33 -13.60 5.87
CA ALA A 6 3.22 -14.47 5.57
C ALA A 6 1.97 -13.87 6.21
N LEU A 7 1.12 -13.29 5.36
CA LEU A 7 -0.18 -12.75 5.78
C LEU A 7 -1.09 -13.91 6.19
N SER A 8 -1.88 -13.72 7.23
CA SER A 8 -2.92 -14.68 7.59
C SER A 8 -3.97 -14.78 6.48
N LEU A 9 -4.61 -15.94 6.34
CA LEU A 9 -5.70 -16.12 5.37
C LEU A 9 -6.84 -15.12 5.58
N LYS A 10 -7.11 -14.75 6.84
CA LYS A 10 -8.13 -13.74 7.17
C LYS A 10 -7.71 -12.35 6.70
N ALA A 11 -6.45 -11.97 6.88
CA ALA A 11 -5.94 -10.70 6.36
C ALA A 11 -5.99 -10.68 4.83
N LEU A 12 -5.55 -11.75 4.16
CA LEU A 12 -5.62 -11.87 2.70
C LEU A 12 -7.05 -11.76 2.17
N ALA A 13 -8.00 -12.46 2.79
CA ALA A 13 -9.41 -12.36 2.44
C ALA A 13 -9.95 -10.93 2.65
N ALA A 14 -9.55 -10.27 3.75
CA ALA A 14 -9.97 -8.90 4.04
C ALA A 14 -9.38 -7.86 3.06
N LEU A 15 -8.22 -8.12 2.45
CA LEU A 15 -7.64 -7.25 1.42
C LEU A 15 -8.42 -7.29 0.10
N ALA A 16 -9.33 -8.25 -0.08
CA ALA A 16 -10.18 -8.42 -1.26
C ALA A 16 -9.36 -8.42 -2.56
N LEU A 17 -8.57 -9.49 -2.75
CA LEU A 17 -7.84 -9.71 -4.00
C LEU A 17 -8.83 -9.78 -5.19
N PRO A 18 -8.48 -9.19 -6.35
CA PRO A 18 -9.27 -9.35 -7.57
C PRO A 18 -9.32 -10.82 -8.00
N GLY A 19 -10.39 -11.20 -8.70
CA GLY A 19 -10.48 -12.51 -9.32
C GLY A 19 -9.41 -12.67 -10.41
N VAL A 20 -8.76 -13.84 -10.47
CA VAL A 20 -7.70 -14.08 -11.46
C VAL A 20 -8.19 -13.99 -12.92
N ALA A 21 -9.49 -14.22 -13.15
CA ALA A 21 -10.13 -14.06 -14.45
C ALA A 21 -10.21 -12.61 -14.91
N ASP A 22 -10.20 -11.65 -13.97
CA ASP A 22 -10.26 -10.21 -14.24
C ASP A 22 -8.87 -9.58 -14.41
N LEU A 23 -7.81 -10.39 -14.32
CA LEU A 23 -6.43 -9.94 -14.38
C LEU A 23 -5.80 -10.26 -15.74
N ASP A 24 -5.08 -9.29 -16.28
CA ASP A 24 -4.16 -9.54 -17.39
C ASP A 24 -3.00 -10.47 -16.95
N GLU A 25 -2.31 -11.06 -17.93
CA GLU A 25 -1.22 -12.00 -17.67
C GLU A 25 -0.08 -11.37 -16.85
N THR A 26 0.17 -10.07 -17.03
CA THR A 26 1.23 -9.34 -16.35
C THR A 26 0.93 -9.21 -14.85
N ARG A 27 -0.33 -8.95 -14.50
CA ARG A 27 -0.83 -8.92 -13.12
C ARG A 27 -0.92 -10.32 -12.51
N ALA A 28 -1.43 -11.29 -13.26
CA ALA A 28 -1.53 -12.68 -12.79
C ALA A 28 -0.14 -13.31 -12.53
N ALA A 29 0.87 -12.93 -13.31
CA ALA A 29 2.26 -13.32 -13.11
C ALA A 29 3.00 -12.51 -12.02
N GLY A 30 2.35 -11.50 -11.42
CA GLY A 30 2.94 -10.65 -10.38
C GLY A 30 4.04 -9.71 -10.87
N ARG A 31 4.08 -9.37 -12.17
CA ARG A 31 5.02 -8.38 -12.74
C ARG A 31 4.53 -6.94 -12.54
N THR A 32 3.22 -6.77 -12.45
CA THR A 32 2.56 -5.50 -12.13
C THR A 32 1.72 -5.64 -10.88
N CYS A 33 1.40 -4.51 -10.25
CA CYS A 33 0.56 -4.47 -9.07
C CYS A 33 -0.82 -5.04 -9.39
N VAL A 34 -1.26 -5.99 -8.58
CA VAL A 34 -2.55 -6.65 -8.75
C VAL A 34 -3.74 -5.68 -8.72
N TRP A 35 -3.61 -4.52 -8.05
CA TRP A 35 -4.68 -3.52 -7.96
C TRP A 35 -4.48 -2.33 -8.89
N GLY A 36 -3.31 -1.69 -8.88
CA GLY A 36 -3.06 -0.45 -9.63
C GLY A 36 -2.46 -0.67 -11.03
N GLY A 37 -1.93 -1.87 -11.31
CA GLY A 37 -1.33 -2.21 -12.59
C GLY A 37 0.04 -1.58 -12.86
N GLU A 38 0.60 -0.80 -11.93
CA GLU A 38 1.95 -0.26 -12.07
C GLU A 38 3.02 -1.37 -12.11
N LEU A 39 4.11 -1.13 -12.83
CA LEU A 39 5.25 -2.03 -12.88
C LEU A 39 5.85 -2.19 -11.48
N LEU A 40 6.06 -3.43 -11.05
CA LEU A 40 6.66 -3.74 -9.78
C LEU A 40 8.17 -3.88 -9.90
N VAL A 41 8.90 -3.17 -9.04
CA VAL A 41 10.32 -3.42 -8.80
C VAL A 41 10.47 -4.41 -7.67
N ASN A 42 11.42 -5.33 -7.78
CA ASN A 42 11.53 -6.46 -6.84
C ASN A 42 11.77 -6.01 -5.40
N GLU A 43 12.41 -4.86 -5.21
CA GLU A 43 12.77 -4.30 -3.91
C GLU A 43 11.56 -3.79 -3.11
N THR A 44 10.54 -3.24 -3.77
CA THR A 44 9.38 -2.62 -3.10
C THR A 44 8.08 -3.40 -3.30
N ALA A 45 8.13 -4.51 -4.03
CA ALA A 45 6.96 -5.31 -4.31
C ALA A 45 6.65 -6.24 -3.14
N VAL A 46 5.43 -6.11 -2.62
CA VAL A 46 4.89 -6.92 -1.54
C VAL A 46 4.32 -8.22 -2.12
N ASP A 47 4.80 -9.36 -1.62
CA ASP A 47 4.30 -10.69 -1.92
C ASP A 47 3.04 -10.97 -1.09
N LEU A 48 1.92 -11.29 -1.74
CA LEU A 48 0.64 -11.61 -1.08
C LEU A 48 0.43 -13.12 -0.92
N GLY A 49 1.52 -13.89 -0.97
CA GLY A 49 1.48 -15.34 -0.87
C GLY A 49 1.03 -16.04 -2.15
N VAL A 50 0.98 -17.36 -2.08
CA VAL A 50 0.50 -18.22 -3.16
C VAL A 50 -1.02 -18.31 -3.08
N GLN A 51 -1.70 -18.08 -4.21
CA GLN A 51 -3.15 -18.23 -4.32
C GLN A 51 -3.48 -19.39 -5.25
N LEU A 52 -4.53 -20.13 -4.92
CA LEU A 52 -5.10 -21.18 -5.75
C LEU A 52 -6.54 -20.79 -6.06
N THR A 53 -6.84 -20.55 -7.33
CA THR A 53 -8.17 -20.17 -7.80
C THR A 53 -8.50 -21.02 -9.01
N ASP A 54 -9.62 -21.76 -8.98
CA ASP A 54 -10.08 -22.63 -10.07
C ASP A 54 -9.00 -23.59 -10.61
N GLY A 55 -8.19 -24.15 -9.70
CA GLY A 55 -7.08 -25.05 -10.05
C GLY A 55 -5.84 -24.36 -10.62
N ARG A 56 -5.86 -23.03 -10.78
CA ARG A 56 -4.72 -22.22 -11.21
C ARG A 56 -3.98 -21.65 -10.01
N THR A 57 -2.71 -22.00 -9.89
CA THR A 57 -1.79 -21.39 -8.93
C THR A 57 -1.25 -20.07 -9.49
N TRP A 58 -1.29 -19.02 -8.69
CA TRP A 58 -0.74 -17.71 -9.05
C TRP A 58 -0.16 -16.99 -7.84
N PHE A 59 0.71 -16.01 -8.10
CA PHE A 59 1.54 -15.35 -7.09
C PHE A 59 1.29 -13.84 -7.14
N PRO A 60 0.15 -13.36 -6.58
CA PRO A 60 -0.16 -11.94 -6.60
C PRO A 60 0.91 -11.12 -5.86
N ARG A 61 1.38 -10.07 -6.54
CA ARG A 61 2.26 -9.06 -5.96
C ARG A 61 1.59 -7.69 -6.06
N SER A 62 1.94 -6.80 -5.13
CA SER A 62 1.41 -5.44 -5.07
C SER A 62 2.50 -4.44 -4.73
N CYS A 63 2.29 -3.16 -5.08
CA CYS A 63 3.07 -2.08 -4.50
C CYS A 63 2.69 -1.87 -3.02
N GLU A 64 3.59 -1.27 -2.26
CA GLU A 64 3.39 -0.95 -0.84
C GLU A 64 2.18 -0.02 -0.62
N THR A 65 2.00 0.95 -1.52
CA THR A 65 0.91 1.93 -1.40
C THR A 65 -0.47 1.26 -1.50
N CYS A 66 -0.65 0.35 -2.47
CA CYS A 66 -1.92 -0.37 -2.61
C CYS A 66 -2.16 -1.32 -1.43
N VAL A 67 -1.11 -1.98 -0.91
CA VAL A 67 -1.24 -2.82 0.31
C VAL A 67 -1.68 -1.97 1.51
N ALA A 68 -1.04 -0.84 1.76
CA ALA A 68 -1.41 0.04 2.86
C ALA A 68 -2.84 0.58 2.72
N GLN A 69 -3.23 1.00 1.52
CA GLN A 69 -4.58 1.49 1.24
C GLN A 69 -5.63 0.40 1.46
N ARG A 70 -5.41 -0.81 0.94
CA ARG A 70 -6.33 -1.94 1.11
C ARG A 70 -6.41 -2.39 2.55
N ALA A 71 -5.30 -2.44 3.26
CA ALA A 71 -5.28 -2.75 4.70
C ALA A 71 -6.03 -1.71 5.52
N TYR A 72 -5.91 -0.42 5.18
CA TYR A 72 -6.67 0.65 5.81
C TYR A 72 -8.17 0.48 5.57
N LEU A 73 -8.60 0.27 4.31
CA LEU A 73 -10.01 0.05 3.97
C LEU A 73 -10.59 -1.20 4.65
N ALA A 74 -9.84 -2.29 4.66
CA ALA A 74 -10.23 -3.52 5.35
C ALA A 74 -10.41 -3.28 6.85
N ARG A 75 -9.51 -2.50 7.46
CA ARG A 75 -9.60 -2.16 8.88
C ARG A 75 -10.80 -1.27 9.17
N THR A 76 -11.07 -0.25 8.35
CA THR A 76 -12.21 0.65 8.55
C THR A 76 -13.54 -0.07 8.35
N ALA A 77 -13.61 -1.04 7.43
CA ALA A 77 -14.77 -1.90 7.27
C ALA A 77 -14.94 -2.89 8.44
N HIS A 78 -13.84 -3.46 8.94
CA HIS A 78 -13.86 -4.43 10.04
C HIS A 78 -14.21 -3.80 11.40
N ALA A 79 -13.63 -2.63 11.70
CA ALA A 79 -13.73 -1.99 13.00
C ALA A 79 -15.18 -1.86 13.54
N PRO A 80 -16.17 -1.34 12.79
CA PRO A 80 -17.54 -1.20 13.29
C PRO A 80 -18.24 -2.55 13.52
N MET A 81 -17.76 -3.64 12.93
CA MET A 81 -18.36 -4.98 13.07
C MET A 81 -17.71 -5.82 14.18
N CYS A 82 -16.56 -5.41 14.70
CA CYS A 82 -15.80 -6.18 15.68
C CYS A 82 -15.82 -5.51 17.06
N ALA A 83 -16.34 -6.22 18.07
CA ALA A 83 -16.43 -5.71 19.45
C ALA A 83 -15.06 -5.26 20.00
N ALA A 84 -14.00 -6.05 19.78
CA ALA A 84 -12.64 -5.75 20.25
C ALA A 84 -11.99 -4.55 19.52
N CYS A 85 -12.42 -4.26 18.29
CA CYS A 85 -11.94 -3.08 17.56
C CYS A 85 -12.77 -1.83 17.81
N ARG A 86 -14.03 -1.96 18.23
CA ARG A 86 -14.87 -0.84 18.66
C ARG A 86 -14.49 -0.32 20.05
N SER A 87 -13.94 -1.17 20.92
CA SER A 87 -13.51 -0.78 22.26
C SER A 87 -12.17 -0.04 22.23
N ASP A 88 -12.04 1.00 23.05
CA ASP A 88 -10.76 1.70 23.27
C ASP A 88 -9.68 0.80 23.90
N VAL A 89 -10.09 -0.33 24.50
CA VAL A 89 -9.21 -1.43 24.93
C VAL A 89 -8.92 -2.33 23.72
N SER A 90 -8.15 -1.82 22.76
CA SER A 90 -7.95 -2.44 21.44
C SER A 90 -6.80 -3.45 21.40
N VAL A 91 -6.90 -4.53 22.18
CA VAL A 91 -5.77 -5.48 22.33
C VAL A 91 -6.04 -6.87 21.74
N ASP A 92 -7.30 -7.33 21.62
CA ASP A 92 -7.58 -8.75 21.32
C ASP A 92 -8.15 -9.08 19.93
N CYS A 93 -7.94 -8.22 18.92
CA CYS A 93 -8.30 -8.58 17.54
C CYS A 93 -7.05 -8.86 16.69
N PRO A 94 -6.70 -10.14 16.43
CA PRO A 94 -5.56 -10.50 15.59
C PRO A 94 -5.63 -9.91 14.18
N LEU A 95 -6.82 -9.93 13.55
CA LEU A 95 -7.02 -9.33 12.22
C LEU A 95 -6.81 -7.82 12.25
N GLY A 96 -7.39 -7.12 13.23
CA GLY A 96 -7.20 -5.68 13.40
C GLY A 96 -5.74 -5.30 13.68
N ALA A 97 -5.01 -6.10 14.46
CA ALA A 97 -3.58 -5.91 14.72
C ALA A 97 -2.75 -6.11 13.45
N GLU A 98 -3.04 -7.16 12.67
CA GLU A 98 -2.34 -7.43 11.43
C GLU A 98 -2.59 -6.34 10.37
N LEU A 99 -3.84 -5.92 10.18
CA LEU A 99 -4.18 -4.82 9.26
C LEU A 99 -3.53 -3.50 9.70
N ARG A 100 -3.49 -3.20 11.01
CA ARG A 100 -2.75 -2.04 11.53
C ARG A 100 -1.26 -2.12 11.21
N ARG A 101 -0.64 -3.29 11.39
CA ARG A 101 0.77 -3.52 11.05
C ARG A 101 1.01 -3.32 9.55
N LEU A 102 0.15 -3.82 8.68
CA LEU A 102 0.30 -3.65 7.22
C LEU A 102 0.24 -2.17 6.82
N VAL A 103 -0.70 -1.41 7.37
CA VAL A 103 -0.75 0.04 7.17
C VAL A 103 0.55 0.69 7.65
N ALA A 104 1.03 0.35 8.85
CA ALA A 104 2.23 0.98 9.41
C ALA A 104 3.51 0.65 8.62
N VAL A 105 3.69 -0.59 8.17
CA VAL A 105 4.88 -1.05 7.45
C VAL A 105 4.91 -0.52 6.02
N HIS A 106 3.78 -0.52 5.33
CA HIS A 106 3.72 -0.25 3.89
C HIS A 106 3.23 1.15 3.54
N THR A 107 2.87 1.99 4.52
CA THR A 107 2.66 3.41 4.26
C THR A 107 4.03 4.05 4.04
N PRO A 108 4.38 4.46 2.80
CA PRO A 108 5.67 5.07 2.56
C PRO A 108 5.77 6.38 3.34
N VAL A 109 6.88 6.55 4.06
CA VAL A 109 7.16 7.82 4.72
C VAL A 109 7.50 8.85 3.65
N ARG A 110 6.58 9.78 3.42
CA ARG A 110 6.79 10.90 2.49
C ARG A 110 7.28 12.11 3.25
N TYR A 111 8.20 12.84 2.66
CA TYR A 111 8.65 14.13 3.17
C TYR A 111 8.25 15.21 2.18
N CYS A 112 7.77 16.34 2.70
CA CYS A 112 7.50 17.50 1.88
C CYS A 112 8.83 18.07 1.38
N SER A 113 8.96 18.21 0.06
CA SER A 113 10.14 18.74 -0.61
C SER A 113 10.43 20.23 -0.33
N ARG A 114 9.51 20.93 0.36
CA ARG A 114 9.62 22.36 0.67
C ARG A 114 9.95 22.64 2.12
N CYS A 115 9.18 22.09 3.05
CA CYS A 115 9.38 22.31 4.48
C CYS A 115 10.20 21.19 5.14
N CYS A 116 10.59 20.15 4.39
CA CYS A 116 11.33 18.98 4.87
C CYS A 116 10.63 18.19 5.98
N ARG A 117 9.38 18.52 6.34
CA ARG A 117 8.58 17.79 7.32
C ARG A 117 8.02 16.51 6.71
N ARG A 118 7.90 15.45 7.53
CA ARG A 118 7.11 14.26 7.21
C ARG A 118 5.67 14.66 6.88
N ILE A 119 5.14 14.16 5.77
CA ILE A 119 3.73 14.20 5.42
C ILE A 119 3.06 13.06 6.18
N ALA A 120 2.17 13.39 7.11
CA ALA A 120 1.50 12.40 7.94
C ALA A 120 0.51 11.56 7.11
N PRO A 121 0.25 10.31 7.50
CA PRO A 121 -0.81 9.51 6.88
C PRO A 121 -2.15 10.25 6.94
N GLY A 122 -2.80 10.45 5.79
CA GLY A 122 -4.07 11.18 5.67
C GLY A 122 -3.95 12.69 5.40
N GLU A 123 -2.74 13.28 5.46
CA GLU A 123 -2.53 14.65 4.97
C GLU A 123 -2.57 14.66 3.43
N GLU A 124 -3.35 15.57 2.85
CA GLU A 124 -3.35 15.78 1.40
C GLU A 124 -2.00 16.35 0.92
N TYR A 125 -1.51 15.84 -0.21
CA TYR A 125 -0.24 16.28 -0.79
C TYR A 125 -0.32 16.28 -2.33
N GLY A 126 0.43 17.18 -2.95
CA GLY A 126 0.67 17.18 -4.39
C GLY A 126 1.91 16.35 -4.74
N THR A 127 1.90 15.79 -5.95
CA THR A 127 3.06 15.16 -6.58
C THR A 127 3.53 16.03 -7.74
N GLU A 128 4.81 16.37 -7.75
CA GLU A 128 5.42 17.13 -8.84
C GLU A 128 6.64 16.35 -9.36
N PRO A 129 6.84 16.25 -10.68
CA PRO A 129 8.08 15.71 -11.23
C PRO A 129 9.22 16.70 -10.96
N ARG A 130 10.26 16.25 -10.26
CA ARG A 130 11.51 16.99 -10.12
C ARG A 130 12.46 16.54 -11.21
N GLN A 131 12.71 17.42 -12.17
CA GLN A 131 13.72 17.18 -13.20
C GLN A 131 15.10 17.14 -12.55
N SER A 132 15.87 16.09 -12.86
CA SER A 132 17.27 16.02 -12.50
C SER A 132 18.07 17.05 -13.31
N PRO A 133 19.09 17.69 -12.73
CA PRO A 133 19.95 18.64 -13.46
C PRO A 133 20.60 18.02 -14.70
N SER A 134 20.82 16.70 -14.67
CA SER A 134 21.50 15.92 -15.71
C SER A 134 20.57 15.41 -16.83
N GLY A 135 19.27 15.73 -16.82
CA GLY A 135 18.31 15.33 -17.86
C GLY A 135 17.91 13.83 -17.90
N ALA A 136 18.67 12.94 -17.24
CA ALA A 136 18.35 11.52 -17.13
C ALA A 136 17.54 11.25 -15.84
N GLY A 137 16.23 11.04 -15.99
CA GLY A 137 15.34 10.59 -14.91
C GLY A 137 14.77 11.72 -14.05
N GLY A 138 13.43 11.78 -13.96
CA GLY A 138 12.72 12.68 -13.04
C GLY A 138 12.32 11.95 -11.77
N ALA A 139 12.75 12.43 -10.60
CA ALA A 139 12.25 11.91 -9.33
C ALA A 139 10.90 12.56 -9.02
N THR A 140 9.88 11.78 -8.65
CA THR A 140 8.63 12.37 -8.14
C THR A 140 8.87 12.91 -6.74
N VAL A 141 8.58 14.18 -6.51
CA VAL A 141 8.62 14.78 -5.18
C VAL A 141 7.23 15.05 -4.66
N HIS A 142 7.09 14.98 -3.34
CA HIS A 142 5.83 15.23 -2.64
C HIS A 142 5.89 16.59 -1.95
N ALA A 143 4.78 17.31 -1.91
CA ALA A 143 4.65 18.52 -1.09
C ALA A 143 3.24 18.62 -0.51
N HIS A 144 3.11 19.11 0.73
CA HIS A 144 1.80 19.47 1.27
C HIS A 144 1.06 20.40 0.31
N THR A 145 -0.26 20.27 0.19
CA THR A 145 -1.10 21.17 -0.64
C THR A 145 -0.93 22.64 -0.25
N VAL A 146 -0.65 22.91 1.02
CA VAL A 146 -0.35 24.26 1.52
C VAL A 146 1.05 24.73 1.09
N CYS A 147 2.03 23.83 1.06
CA CYS A 147 3.41 24.14 0.66
C CYS A 147 3.59 24.20 -0.87
N SER A 148 2.73 23.55 -1.67
CA SER A 148 2.76 23.62 -3.14
C SER A 148 2.30 24.98 -3.66
N ARG A 149 1.35 25.64 -2.96
CA ARG A 149 0.90 27.01 -3.26
C ARG A 149 1.91 28.10 -2.86
N GLY A 150 2.99 27.72 -2.17
CA GLY A 150 4.08 28.61 -1.75
C GLY A 150 5.28 28.63 -2.71
N ARG A 151 5.17 29.32 -3.85
CA ARG A 151 6.33 30.00 -4.45
C ARG A 151 5.89 31.36 -4.98
N ARG A 152 6.40 32.43 -4.35
CA ARG A 152 7.07 33.59 -4.96
C ARG A 152 7.32 34.64 -3.88
N ARG A 153 8.54 34.65 -3.32
CA ARG A 153 9.33 35.86 -3.10
C ARG A 153 10.78 35.49 -3.36
#